data_AF-A0A1C3EMX3-F1
#
_entry.id   AF-A0A1C3EMX3-F1
#
_cell.length_a   1.000
_cell.length_b   1.000
_cell.length_c   1.000
_cell.angle_alpha   90.00
_cell.angle_beta   90.00
_cell.angle_gamma   90.00
#
_symmetry.space_group_name_H-M   'P 1'
#
loop_
_entity.id
_entity.type
_entity.pdbx_description
1 polymer ?
#
loop_
_entity_poly.entity_id
_entity_poly.type
_entity_poly.pdbx_seq_one_letter_code
_entity_poly.pdbx_strand_id
1 'polypeptide(L)'
;MLSLFRKSVKKESSIASKQEAEYSEWLPNGHIFYLLSTLKLRYQSQSGLATFEQVSIDFIEDLARELHRCESTRPTVVKGVPSMFSLSVCGVCWEELEGKTRVKAIPEAALLRFEHIDADRTEARFQTVFHQCDDGTLSLAEQGNFTNSINKIHNIDYQQFLNILKQINGTVPNHLSDAIPICASNFEQPFTATDKRLLTRATSALTPINI
;
A
#
# COMPACT_ATOMS: atom_id res chain seq x y z
N MET A 1 -21.80 23.70 71.56
CA MET A 1 -22.55 24.39 70.48
C MET A 1 -22.43 23.53 69.23
N LEU A 2 -23.56 22.93 68.79
CA LEU A 2 -23.88 22.35 67.46
C LEU A 2 -22.91 21.26 66.91
N SER A 3 -23.21 19.95 66.98
CA SER A 3 -24.19 19.18 66.17
C SER A 3 -24.19 19.56 64.69
N LEU A 4 -23.80 18.62 63.82
CA LEU A 4 -24.46 18.39 62.52
C LEU A 4 -24.12 17.00 61.95
N PHE A 5 -25.15 16.17 61.93
CA PHE A 5 -25.29 14.92 61.19
C PHE A 5 -25.07 15.12 59.67
N ARG A 6 -24.43 14.14 58.99
CA ARG A 6 -24.85 13.70 57.65
C ARG A 6 -24.69 12.18 57.50
N LYS A 7 -25.83 11.52 57.23
CA LYS A 7 -25.98 10.13 56.78
C LYS A 7 -25.74 10.02 55.26
N SER A 8 -25.51 8.78 54.83
CA SER A 8 -25.80 8.19 53.50
C SER A 8 -24.80 8.56 52.37
N VAL A 9 -24.32 7.66 51.52
CA VAL A 9 -24.92 6.45 50.90
C VAL A 9 -23.81 5.43 50.57
N LYS A 10 -24.04 4.14 50.84
CA LYS A 10 -23.26 3.03 50.26
C LYS A 10 -23.45 3.04 48.74
N LYS A 11 -22.39 3.34 47.98
CA LYS A 11 -22.38 3.12 46.53
C LYS A 11 -21.96 1.68 46.27
N GLU A 12 -22.92 0.77 46.31
CA GLU A 12 -22.83 -0.48 45.55
C GLU A 12 -22.85 -0.08 44.07
N SER A 13 -21.68 -0.01 43.45
CA SER A 13 -21.57 -0.09 42.00
C SER A 13 -20.94 -1.43 41.68
N SER A 14 -21.84 -2.37 41.37
CA SER A 14 -21.64 -3.51 40.49
C SER A 14 -20.32 -3.48 39.74
N ILE A 15 -19.43 -4.41 40.09
CA ILE A 15 -18.36 -4.87 39.21
C ILE A 15 -19.07 -5.60 38.07
N ALA A 16 -19.52 -4.84 37.07
CA ALA A 16 -19.78 -5.39 35.75
C ALA A 16 -18.40 -5.73 35.20
N SER A 17 -17.99 -6.98 35.36
CA SER A 17 -16.89 -7.57 34.61
C SER A 17 -17.24 -7.45 33.13
N LYS A 18 -16.83 -6.35 32.51
CA LYS A 18 -16.59 -6.31 31.07
C LYS A 18 -15.48 -7.33 30.85
N GLN A 19 -15.88 -8.54 30.46
CA GLN A 19 -15.01 -9.38 29.63
C GLN A 19 -14.76 -8.54 28.38
N GLU A 20 -13.66 -7.79 28.39
CA GLU A 20 -12.99 -7.42 27.15
C GLU A 20 -12.69 -8.76 26.48
N ALA A 21 -13.48 -9.11 25.47
CA ALA A 21 -13.08 -10.13 24.53
C ALA A 21 -11.75 -9.64 23.97
N GLU A 22 -10.67 -10.31 24.37
CA GLU A 22 -9.33 -10.06 23.87
C GLU A 22 -9.38 -10.42 22.37
N TYR A 23 -9.64 -9.42 21.53
CA TYR A 23 -9.60 -9.59 20.10
C TYR A 23 -8.12 -9.71 19.73
N SER A 24 -7.69 -10.91 19.37
CA SER A 24 -6.34 -11.12 18.83
C SER A 24 -6.22 -10.33 17.52
N GLU A 25 -5.36 -9.31 17.50
CA GLU A 25 -5.10 -8.45 16.33
C GLU A 25 -3.95 -9.01 15.48
N TRP A 26 -4.10 -8.98 14.16
CA TRP A 26 -3.00 -9.29 13.24
C TRP A 26 -1.93 -8.21 13.32
N LEU A 27 -0.72 -8.57 13.74
CA LEU A 27 0.37 -7.62 13.95
C LEU A 27 1.36 -7.66 12.78
N PRO A 28 1.79 -6.51 12.23
CA PRO A 28 2.77 -6.49 11.17
C PRO A 28 4.12 -7.01 11.66
N ASN A 29 4.80 -7.81 10.84
CA ASN A 29 6.10 -8.39 11.19
C ASN A 29 7.30 -7.50 10.82
N GLY A 30 7.06 -6.30 10.28
CA GLY A 30 8.10 -5.32 9.96
C GLY A 30 8.71 -5.43 8.56
N HIS A 31 8.39 -6.47 7.78
CA HIS A 31 8.94 -6.66 6.44
C HIS A 31 7.99 -6.21 5.33
N ILE A 32 8.56 -5.61 4.28
CA ILE A 32 7.88 -5.28 3.02
C ILE A 32 8.71 -5.87 1.88
N PHE A 33 8.03 -6.49 0.92
CA PHE A 33 8.62 -6.93 -0.34
C PHE A 33 7.99 -6.17 -1.50
N TYR A 34 8.81 -5.45 -2.24
CA TYR A 34 8.40 -4.65 -3.40
C TYR A 34 8.34 -5.51 -4.66
N LEU A 35 7.21 -5.44 -5.35
CA LEU A 35 6.94 -6.20 -6.56
C LEU A 35 7.39 -5.39 -7.78
N LEU A 36 8.68 -5.43 -8.13
CA LEU A 36 9.25 -4.61 -9.22
C LEU A 36 8.57 -4.83 -10.59
N SER A 37 7.89 -5.94 -10.81
CA SER A 37 7.05 -6.19 -11.99
C SER A 37 5.81 -5.30 -12.08
N THR A 38 5.42 -4.65 -10.98
CA THR A 38 4.25 -3.75 -10.89
C THR A 38 4.63 -2.28 -11.10
N LEU A 39 5.84 -2.02 -11.61
CA LEU A 39 6.33 -0.67 -11.81
C LEU A 39 5.41 0.12 -12.75
N LYS A 40 4.99 1.30 -12.30
CA LYS A 40 4.05 2.17 -12.98
C LYS A 40 4.61 3.58 -13.08
N LEU A 41 4.61 4.16 -14.29
CA LEU A 41 4.94 5.56 -14.52
C LEU A 41 3.64 6.35 -14.78
N ARG A 42 3.42 7.41 -14.01
CA ARG A 42 2.22 8.26 -14.09
C ARG A 42 2.60 9.74 -14.15
N TYR A 43 1.94 10.52 -15.00
CA TYR A 43 2.11 11.97 -15.09
C TYR A 43 0.91 12.63 -15.80
N GLN A 44 0.84 13.96 -15.77
CA GLN A 44 -0.15 14.72 -16.54
C GLN A 44 0.41 15.09 -17.91
N SER A 45 -0.19 14.55 -18.96
CA SER A 45 0.09 14.90 -20.37
C SER A 45 -0.87 15.97 -20.88
N GLN A 46 -0.57 16.53 -22.06
CA GLN A 46 -1.47 17.47 -22.75
C GLN A 46 -2.85 16.88 -23.03
N SER A 47 -2.94 15.55 -23.20
CA SER A 47 -4.19 14.83 -23.46
C SER A 47 -4.90 14.35 -22.18
N GLY A 48 -4.33 14.57 -21.00
CA GLY A 48 -4.90 14.07 -19.74
C GLY A 48 -3.90 13.28 -18.90
N LEU A 49 -4.40 12.60 -17.88
CA LEU A 49 -3.58 11.74 -17.04
C LEU A 49 -3.10 10.53 -17.85
N ALA A 50 -1.78 10.37 -17.95
CA ALA A 50 -1.15 9.24 -18.61
C ALA A 50 -0.57 8.27 -17.57
N THR A 51 -0.80 6.97 -17.80
CA THR A 51 -0.30 5.88 -16.97
C THR A 51 0.29 4.80 -17.87
N PHE A 52 1.53 4.43 -17.58
CA PHE A 52 2.25 3.31 -18.18
C PHE A 52 2.45 2.26 -17.10
N GLU A 53 1.97 1.04 -17.32
CA GLU A 53 2.04 -0.06 -16.37
C GLU A 53 3.05 -1.11 -16.84
N GLN A 54 3.58 -1.90 -15.90
CA GLN A 54 4.61 -2.92 -16.17
C GLN A 54 5.83 -2.35 -16.91
N VAL A 55 6.22 -1.14 -16.53
CA VAL A 55 7.38 -0.47 -17.12
C VAL A 55 8.63 -1.26 -16.75
N SER A 56 9.37 -1.72 -17.76
CA SER A 56 10.66 -2.36 -17.51
C SER A 56 11.65 -1.32 -16.97
N ILE A 57 12.38 -1.73 -15.93
CA ILE A 57 13.40 -0.93 -15.27
C ILE A 57 14.46 -0.43 -16.26
N ASP A 58 14.81 -1.27 -17.23
CA ASP A 58 15.91 -1.00 -18.17
C ASP A 58 15.56 0.10 -19.18
N PHE A 59 14.27 0.42 -19.35
CA PHE A 59 13.80 1.36 -20.37
C PHE A 59 13.15 2.63 -19.79
N ILE A 60 13.23 2.86 -18.48
CA ILE A 60 12.60 4.04 -17.84
C ILE A 60 13.16 5.35 -18.40
N GLU A 61 14.47 5.42 -18.57
CA GLU A 61 15.17 6.62 -19.05
C GLU A 61 14.78 6.95 -20.49
N ASP A 62 14.81 5.94 -21.37
CA ASP A 62 14.41 6.07 -22.77
C ASP A 62 12.93 6.44 -22.89
N LEU A 63 12.06 5.77 -22.11
CA LEU A 63 10.64 6.09 -22.05
C LEU A 63 10.42 7.55 -21.62
N ALA A 64 11.03 7.99 -20.52
CA ALA A 64 10.87 9.35 -20.02
C ALA A 64 11.33 10.39 -21.06
N ARG A 65 12.42 10.13 -21.80
CA ARG A 65 12.89 11.00 -22.88
C ARG A 65 11.94 11.03 -24.07
N GLU A 66 11.44 9.87 -24.51
CA GLU A 66 10.49 9.79 -25.63
C GLU A 66 9.18 10.50 -25.33
N LEU A 67 8.67 10.39 -24.10
CA LEU A 67 7.43 11.06 -23.71
C LEU A 67 7.51 12.58 -23.83
N HIS A 68 8.69 13.19 -23.63
CA HIS A 68 8.90 14.62 -23.84
C HIS A 68 8.92 15.05 -25.31
N ARG A 69 9.21 14.13 -26.24
CA ARG A 69 9.37 14.43 -27.67
C ARG A 69 8.04 14.48 -28.41
N CYS A 70 7.08 13.65 -28.02
CA CYS A 70 5.78 13.57 -28.67
C CYS A 70 4.79 14.58 -28.06
N GLU A 71 4.11 15.35 -28.91
CA GLU A 71 3.25 16.48 -28.49
C GLU A 71 2.09 16.04 -27.59
N SER A 72 1.45 14.91 -27.88
CA SER A 72 0.31 14.39 -27.10
C SER A 72 0.71 13.78 -25.76
N THR A 73 1.91 13.20 -25.68
CA THR A 73 2.44 12.58 -24.45
C THR A 73 3.34 13.51 -23.67
N ARG A 74 3.59 14.72 -24.18
CA ARG A 74 4.46 15.67 -23.49
C ARG A 74 3.87 16.03 -22.13
N PRO A 75 4.67 16.04 -21.05
CA PRO A 75 4.22 16.53 -19.75
C PRO A 75 3.67 17.96 -19.86
N THR A 76 2.51 18.19 -19.27
CA THR A 76 1.86 19.51 -19.29
C THR A 76 2.61 20.48 -18.38
N VAL A 77 2.64 21.75 -18.77
CA VAL A 77 3.15 22.84 -17.95
C VAL A 77 1.99 23.77 -17.62
N VAL A 78 1.69 23.96 -16.33
CA VAL A 78 0.60 24.82 -15.87
C VAL A 78 1.20 26.00 -15.10
N LYS A 79 0.99 27.23 -15.60
CA LYS A 79 1.52 28.47 -15.00
C LYS A 79 3.04 28.41 -14.72
N GLY A 80 3.80 27.81 -15.63
CA GLY A 80 5.25 27.65 -15.49
C GLY A 80 5.69 26.53 -14.54
N VAL A 81 4.75 25.78 -13.97
CA VAL A 81 5.05 24.58 -13.16
C VAL A 81 4.91 23.34 -14.04
N PRO A 82 6.00 22.59 -14.28
CA PRO A 82 5.95 21.36 -15.06
C PRO A 82 5.24 20.23 -14.28
N SER A 83 4.56 19.35 -15.02
CA SER A 83 4.02 18.14 -14.44
C SER A 83 5.13 17.22 -13.95
N MET A 84 4.96 16.69 -12.75
CA MET A 84 5.88 15.72 -12.16
C MET A 84 5.50 14.31 -12.62
N PHE A 85 6.50 13.53 -12.97
CA PHE A 85 6.38 12.08 -13.05
C PHE A 85 6.29 11.47 -11.66
N SER A 86 5.58 10.36 -11.58
CA SER A 86 5.51 9.48 -10.43
C SER A 86 5.80 8.07 -10.89
N LEU A 87 6.90 7.50 -10.42
CA LEU A 87 7.26 6.10 -10.61
C LEU A 87 6.89 5.33 -9.34
N SER A 88 5.86 4.49 -9.39
CA SER A 88 5.39 3.74 -8.23
C SER A 88 5.45 2.24 -8.42
N VAL A 89 5.54 1.52 -7.30
CA VAL A 89 5.57 0.07 -7.24
C VAL A 89 4.65 -0.41 -6.12
N CYS A 90 3.95 -1.52 -6.32
CA CYS A 90 3.22 -2.18 -5.26
C CYS A 90 4.17 -3.01 -4.39
N GLY A 91 3.71 -3.37 -3.21
CA GLY A 91 4.44 -4.26 -2.32
C GLY A 91 3.49 -5.18 -1.57
N VAL A 92 4.07 -6.09 -0.81
CA VAL A 92 3.36 -6.95 0.13
C VAL A 92 4.06 -6.91 1.48
N CYS A 93 3.29 -7.03 2.56
CA CYS A 93 3.81 -7.24 3.90
C CYS A 93 3.17 -8.49 4.51
N TRP A 94 3.69 -8.91 5.66
CA TRP A 94 3.14 -10.03 6.41
C TRP A 94 2.67 -9.57 7.78
N GLU A 95 1.60 -10.21 8.22
CA GLU A 95 1.05 -10.03 9.54
C GLU A 95 0.96 -11.39 10.23
N GLU A 96 1.16 -11.40 11.54
CA GLU A 96 1.19 -12.60 12.37
C GLU A 96 0.08 -12.56 13.42
N LEU A 97 -0.52 -13.73 13.66
CA LEU A 97 -1.54 -13.93 14.68
C LEU A 97 -1.50 -15.37 15.18
N GLU A 98 -1.15 -15.58 16.45
CA GLU A 98 -1.18 -16.90 17.10
C GLU A 98 -0.47 -18.01 16.29
N GLY A 99 0.72 -17.70 15.76
CA GLY A 99 1.52 -18.63 14.94
C GLY A 99 1.02 -18.82 13.51
N LYS A 100 -0.02 -18.08 13.09
CA LYS A 100 -0.44 -17.98 11.68
C LYS A 100 0.19 -16.74 11.05
N THR A 101 0.52 -16.85 9.78
CA THR A 101 1.02 -15.74 8.96
C THR A 101 0.06 -15.50 7.81
N ARG A 102 -0.24 -14.24 7.50
CA ARG A 102 -0.96 -13.85 6.28
C ARG A 102 -0.17 -12.80 5.52
N VAL A 103 -0.42 -12.73 4.21
CA VAL A 103 0.14 -11.71 3.32
C VAL A 103 -0.91 -10.63 3.10
N LYS A 104 -0.49 -9.37 3.14
CA LYS A 104 -1.32 -8.19 2.83
C LYS A 104 -0.67 -7.40 1.71
N ALA A 105 -1.47 -6.98 0.73
CA ALA A 105 -1.00 -6.14 -0.37
C ALA A 105 -0.93 -4.67 0.08
N ILE A 106 0.05 -3.95 -0.46
CA ILE A 106 0.23 -2.51 -0.27
C ILE A 106 0.23 -1.85 -1.65
N PRO A 107 -0.86 -1.17 -2.04
CA PRO A 107 -0.89 -0.42 -3.30
C PRO A 107 0.06 0.78 -3.21
N GLU A 108 0.83 1.04 -4.27
CA GLU A 108 1.84 2.12 -4.30
C GLU A 108 2.76 2.11 -3.06
N ALA A 109 3.23 0.94 -2.64
CA ALA A 109 4.10 0.75 -1.47
C ALA A 109 5.35 1.63 -1.48
N ALA A 110 5.89 1.94 -2.66
CA ALA A 110 6.90 2.98 -2.81
C ALA A 110 6.65 3.80 -4.08
N LEU A 111 7.07 5.06 -4.03
CA LEU A 111 6.87 6.03 -5.10
C LEU A 111 8.03 7.02 -5.16
N LEU A 112 8.56 7.26 -6.36
CA LEU A 112 9.53 8.31 -6.65
C LEU A 112 8.86 9.40 -7.50
N ARG A 113 8.95 10.65 -7.05
CA ARG A 113 8.52 11.84 -7.81
C ARG A 113 9.73 12.56 -8.39
N PHE A 114 9.65 12.91 -9.67
CA PHE A 114 10.68 13.66 -10.36
C PHE A 114 10.10 14.49 -11.52
N GLU A 115 10.76 15.59 -11.87
CA GLU A 115 10.38 16.44 -13.00
C GLU A 115 10.96 15.90 -14.31
N HIS A 116 12.25 15.58 -14.28
CA HIS A 116 13.01 14.96 -15.35
C HIS A 116 13.79 13.78 -14.78
N ILE A 117 14.13 12.81 -15.63
CA ILE A 117 14.88 11.63 -15.19
C ILE A 117 16.25 12.01 -14.59
N ASP A 118 16.82 13.11 -15.07
CA ASP A 118 18.09 13.70 -14.63
C ASP A 118 17.90 14.82 -13.58
N ALA A 119 16.71 14.99 -13.01
CA ALA A 119 16.44 16.09 -12.10
C ALA A 119 17.06 15.85 -10.71
N ASP A 120 17.71 16.88 -10.16
CA ASP A 120 18.25 16.85 -8.80
C ASP A 120 17.15 16.92 -7.72
N ARG A 121 15.95 17.39 -8.09
CA ARG A 121 14.82 17.60 -7.17
C ARG A 121 13.84 16.45 -7.24
N THR A 122 14.15 15.40 -6.50
CA THR A 122 13.29 14.22 -6.38
C THR A 122 12.80 13.99 -4.95
N GLU A 123 11.69 13.28 -4.81
CA GLU A 123 11.18 12.81 -3.52
C GLU A 123 10.73 11.36 -3.66
N ALA A 124 11.41 10.46 -2.97
CA ALA A 124 10.97 9.09 -2.77
C ALA A 124 10.15 8.98 -1.48
N ARG A 125 9.07 8.21 -1.56
CA ARG A 125 8.14 7.93 -0.47
C ARG A 125 8.00 6.42 -0.34
N PHE A 126 8.08 5.93 0.88
CA PHE A 126 7.98 4.50 1.21
C PHE A 126 6.92 4.32 2.28
N GLN A 127 5.90 3.53 1.98
CA GLN A 127 4.92 3.16 2.99
C GLN A 127 5.55 2.22 4.01
N THR A 128 5.10 2.35 5.26
CA THR A 128 5.45 1.44 6.36
C THR A 128 4.45 0.30 6.44
N VAL A 129 4.82 -0.77 7.16
CA VAL A 129 3.93 -1.91 7.43
C VAL A 129 2.68 -1.54 8.24
N PHE A 130 2.69 -0.39 8.91
CA PHE A 130 1.59 0.10 9.73
C PHE A 130 0.51 0.83 8.92
N HIS A 131 0.53 0.74 7.59
CA HIS A 131 -0.55 1.29 6.78
C HIS A 131 -1.85 0.53 7.06
N GLN A 132 -2.77 1.16 7.79
CA GLN A 132 -3.93 0.50 8.41
C GLN A 132 -5.12 0.26 7.46
N CYS A 133 -5.09 0.69 6.20
CA CYS A 133 -6.25 0.56 5.33
C CYS A 133 -5.90 0.39 3.85
N ASP A 134 -6.75 -0.35 3.14
CA ASP A 134 -6.90 -0.29 1.68
C ASP A 134 -7.57 1.03 1.24
N ASP A 135 -7.26 2.15 1.91
CA ASP A 135 -7.87 3.45 1.63
C ASP A 135 -7.23 4.02 0.36
N GLY A 136 -7.66 3.48 -0.77
CA GLY A 136 -7.30 3.89 -2.11
C GLY A 136 -7.91 5.23 -2.53
N THR A 137 -8.36 6.08 -1.59
CA THR A 137 -8.94 7.37 -1.95
C THR A 137 -7.90 8.39 -2.44
N LEU A 138 -6.63 8.28 -2.00
CA LEU A 138 -5.56 9.20 -2.39
C LEU A 138 -4.26 8.45 -2.73
N SER A 139 -3.63 8.84 -3.85
CA SER A 139 -2.33 8.29 -4.26
C SER A 139 -1.25 8.62 -3.24
N LEU A 140 -0.21 7.79 -3.13
CA LEU A 140 0.95 8.08 -2.26
C LEU A 140 1.61 9.42 -2.61
N ALA A 141 1.50 9.88 -3.85
CA ALA A 141 1.96 11.19 -4.28
C ALA A 141 1.16 12.35 -3.65
N GLU A 142 -0.12 12.12 -3.34
CA GLU A 142 -1.09 13.12 -2.86
C GLU A 142 -1.21 13.12 -1.34
N GLN A 143 -0.80 12.01 -0.68
CA GLN A 143 -0.78 11.92 0.77
C GLN A 143 0.13 13.00 1.38
N GLY A 144 -0.43 13.78 2.32
CA GLY A 144 0.29 14.83 3.04
C GLY A 144 1.23 14.29 4.12
N ASN A 145 1.96 15.20 4.79
CA ASN A 145 2.96 14.85 5.81
C ASN A 145 2.36 14.43 7.18
N PHE A 146 1.05 14.21 7.27
CA PHE A 146 0.36 14.01 8.54
C PHE A 146 0.29 12.55 9.00
N THR A 147 0.93 11.64 8.27
CA THR A 147 0.90 10.21 8.54
C THR A 147 2.30 9.73 8.93
N ASN A 148 2.40 9.07 10.08
CA ASN A 148 3.64 8.40 10.52
C ASN A 148 3.95 7.14 9.69
N SER A 149 3.14 6.86 8.67
CA SER A 149 3.21 5.65 7.86
C SER A 149 3.99 5.82 6.56
N ILE A 150 4.60 6.98 6.33
CA ILE A 150 5.38 7.27 5.10
C ILE A 150 6.78 7.78 5.48
N ASN A 151 7.80 7.07 5.03
CA ASN A 151 9.18 7.53 5.08
C ASN A 151 9.54 8.27 3.80
N LYS A 152 10.27 9.37 3.91
CA LYS A 152 10.64 10.24 2.78
C LYS A 152 12.15 10.35 2.63
N ILE A 153 12.62 10.29 1.38
CA ILE A 153 14.02 10.52 1.01
C ILE A 153 14.02 11.50 -0.16
N HIS A 154 14.87 12.53 -0.09
CA HIS A 154 14.98 13.55 -1.14
C HIS A 154 16.28 13.39 -1.92
N ASN A 155 16.27 13.91 -3.15
CA ASN A 155 17.46 14.03 -4.00
C ASN A 155 18.14 12.69 -4.27
N ILE A 156 17.33 11.68 -4.59
CA ILE A 156 17.80 10.39 -5.10
C ILE A 156 17.36 10.20 -6.55
N ASP A 157 18.23 9.64 -7.37
CA ASP A 157 17.87 9.29 -8.74
C ASP A 157 17.02 8.00 -8.79
N TYR A 158 16.51 7.67 -9.98
CA TYR A 158 15.66 6.49 -10.15
C TYR A 158 16.43 5.17 -9.93
N GLN A 159 17.73 5.12 -10.22
CA GLN A 159 18.54 3.92 -10.01
C GLN A 159 18.76 3.68 -8.52
N GLN A 160 19.07 4.72 -7.75
CA GLN A 160 19.17 4.71 -6.30
C GLN A 160 17.85 4.28 -5.67
N PHE A 161 16.73 4.83 -6.14
CA PHE A 161 15.39 4.40 -5.71
C PHE A 161 15.20 2.88 -5.92
N LEU A 162 15.46 2.37 -7.12
CA LEU A 162 15.32 0.93 -7.42
C LEU A 162 16.30 0.07 -6.62
N ASN A 163 17.51 0.55 -6.37
CA ASN A 163 18.50 -0.14 -5.57
C ASN A 163 18.06 -0.26 -4.11
N ILE A 164 17.46 0.79 -3.54
CA ILE A 164 16.85 0.72 -2.19
C ILE A 164 15.78 -0.36 -2.14
N LEU A 165 14.88 -0.43 -3.14
CA LEU A 165 13.85 -1.47 -3.19
C LEU A 165 14.44 -2.87 -3.25
N LYS A 166 15.45 -3.09 -4.11
CA LYS A 166 16.16 -4.37 -4.24
C LYS A 166 16.88 -4.75 -2.95
N GLN A 167 17.51 -3.78 -2.28
CA GLN A 167 18.17 -3.99 -0.99
C GLN A 167 17.17 -4.42 0.08
N ILE A 168 16.03 -3.72 0.20
CA ILE A 168 14.98 -4.07 1.16
C ILE A 168 14.45 -5.48 0.88
N ASN A 169 14.15 -5.81 -0.39
CA ASN A 169 13.74 -7.15 -0.77
C ASN A 169 14.78 -8.22 -0.35
N GLY A 170 16.07 -7.93 -0.47
CA GLY A 170 17.16 -8.82 -0.07
C GLY A 170 17.29 -9.02 1.44
N THR A 171 16.64 -8.19 2.26
CA THR A 171 16.57 -8.35 3.73
C THR A 171 15.39 -9.18 4.21
N VAL A 172 14.45 -9.49 3.32
CA VAL A 172 13.27 -10.31 3.65
C VAL A 172 13.71 -11.76 3.88
N PRO A 173 13.38 -12.37 5.02
CA PRO A 173 13.66 -13.77 5.28
C PRO A 173 13.10 -14.73 4.21
N ASN A 174 13.88 -15.73 3.81
CA ASN A 174 13.50 -16.67 2.74
C ASN A 174 12.14 -17.36 2.99
N HIS A 175 11.84 -17.72 4.24
CA HIS A 175 10.56 -18.37 4.58
C HIS A 175 9.33 -17.47 4.33
N LEU A 176 9.52 -16.14 4.29
CA LEU A 176 8.48 -15.18 3.94
C LEU A 176 8.43 -14.98 2.42
N SER A 177 9.58 -14.89 1.74
CA SER A 177 9.63 -14.73 0.28
C SER A 177 9.04 -15.94 -0.46
N ASP A 178 9.29 -17.15 0.05
CA ASP A 178 8.73 -18.39 -0.51
C ASP A 178 7.21 -18.47 -0.28
N ALA A 179 6.70 -17.75 0.72
CA ALA A 179 5.27 -17.61 0.98
C ALA A 179 4.58 -16.58 0.06
N ILE A 180 5.31 -15.97 -0.90
CA ILE A 180 4.76 -15.15 -1.98
C ILE A 180 4.71 -15.98 -3.28
N PRO A 181 3.78 -16.91 -3.47
CA PRO A 181 3.40 -17.34 -4.80
C PRO A 181 2.44 -16.30 -5.37
N ILE A 182 2.90 -15.04 -5.51
CA ILE A 182 2.15 -13.96 -6.15
C ILE A 182 2.90 -13.58 -7.43
N CYS A 183 2.68 -14.36 -8.47
CA CYS A 183 3.04 -14.06 -9.84
C CYS A 183 1.76 -13.75 -10.65
N ALA A 184 1.92 -13.18 -11.85
CA ALA A 184 0.79 -12.80 -12.70
C ALA A 184 -0.20 -13.96 -12.94
N SER A 185 0.30 -15.20 -12.99
CA SER A 185 -0.51 -16.41 -13.10
C SER A 185 -1.47 -16.63 -11.92
N ASN A 186 -1.19 -16.07 -10.73
CA ASN A 186 -2.12 -16.12 -9.60
C ASN A 186 -3.37 -15.25 -9.80
N PHE A 187 -3.32 -14.31 -10.75
CA PHE A 187 -4.43 -13.40 -11.07
C PHE A 187 -5.06 -13.66 -12.45
N GLU A 188 -4.62 -14.70 -13.17
CA GLU A 188 -5.28 -15.16 -14.41
C GLU A 188 -6.72 -15.62 -14.16
N GLN A 189 -7.03 -16.00 -12.92
CA GLN A 189 -8.36 -16.37 -12.50
C GLN A 189 -8.76 -15.47 -11.32
N PRO A 190 -9.93 -14.81 -11.36
CA PRO A 190 -10.36 -13.91 -10.30
C PRO A 190 -10.63 -14.61 -8.95
N PHE A 191 -10.71 -15.94 -8.96
CA PHE A 191 -10.98 -16.76 -7.78
C PHE A 191 -10.04 -17.96 -7.75
N THR A 192 -9.45 -18.22 -6.58
CA THR A 192 -8.69 -19.45 -6.36
C THR A 192 -9.63 -20.67 -6.37
N ALA A 193 -9.07 -21.88 -6.47
CA ALA A 193 -9.87 -23.10 -6.37
C ALA A 193 -10.62 -23.21 -5.02
N THR A 194 -10.04 -22.67 -3.96
CA THR A 194 -10.66 -22.59 -2.63
C THR A 194 -11.81 -21.60 -2.63
N ASP A 195 -11.64 -20.41 -3.20
CA ASP A 195 -12.70 -19.40 -3.30
C ASP A 195 -13.87 -19.91 -4.12
N LYS A 196 -13.61 -20.59 -5.24
CA LYS A 196 -14.64 -21.23 -6.06
C LYS A 196 -15.43 -22.28 -5.26
N ARG A 197 -14.77 -23.08 -4.42
CA ARG A 197 -15.44 -24.05 -3.53
C ARG A 197 -16.28 -23.38 -2.45
N LEU A 198 -15.79 -22.29 -1.85
CA LEU A 198 -16.51 -21.53 -0.83
C LEU A 198 -17.73 -20.81 -1.43
N LEU A 199 -17.57 -20.17 -2.59
CA LEU A 199 -18.66 -19.54 -3.34
C LEU A 199 -19.70 -20.56 -3.79
N THR A 200 -19.28 -21.74 -4.26
CA THR A 200 -20.21 -22.83 -4.61
C THR A 200 -21.00 -23.28 -3.39
N ARG A 201 -20.36 -23.45 -2.23
CA ARG A 201 -21.05 -23.79 -0.98
C ARG A 201 -22.04 -22.70 -0.54
N ALA A 202 -21.61 -21.44 -0.55
CA ALA A 202 -22.45 -20.31 -0.17
C ALA A 202 -23.65 -20.14 -1.10
N THR A 203 -23.47 -20.35 -2.41
CA THR A 203 -24.57 -20.27 -3.40
C THR A 203 -25.48 -21.49 -3.39
N SER A 204 -24.96 -22.68 -3.10
CA SER A 204 -25.79 -23.88 -2.90
C SER A 204 -26.64 -23.83 -1.62
N ALA A 205 -26.25 -23.02 -0.63
CA ALA A 205 -27.07 -22.73 0.54
C ALA A 205 -28.19 -21.70 0.25
N LEU A 206 -28.16 -21.05 -0.93
CA LEU A 206 -29.11 -20.03 -1.36
C LEU A 206 -30.11 -20.53 -2.41
N THR A 207 -30.10 -21.82 -2.79
CA THR A 207 -31.16 -22.35 -3.64
C THR A 207 -32.49 -22.34 -2.89
N PRO A 208 -33.55 -21.73 -3.45
CA PRO A 208 -34.83 -21.58 -2.78
C PRO A 208 -35.46 -22.96 -2.55
N ILE A 209 -36.10 -23.10 -1.39
CA ILE A 209 -37.06 -24.16 -1.10
C ILE A 209 -38.11 -24.08 -2.20
N ASN A 210 -38.13 -25.06 -3.10
CA ASN A 210 -39.24 -25.25 -4.04
C ASN A 210 -40.52 -25.44 -3.22
N ILE A 211 -41.45 -24.51 -3.37
CA ILE A 211 -42.86 -24.66 -2.98
C ILE A 211 -43.57 -25.40 -4.11
#